data_AF-A0A972WHI5-F1
#
_entry.id   AF-A0A972WHI5-F1
#
_cell.length_a   1.000
_cell.length_b   1.000
_cell.length_c   1.000
_cell.angle_alpha   90.00
_cell.angle_beta   90.00
_cell.angle_gamma   90.00
#
_symmetry.space_group_name_H-M   'P 1'
#
loop_
_entity.id
_entity.type
_entity.pdbx_description
1 polymer ?
#
loop_
_entity_poly.entity_id
_entity_poly.type
_entity_poly.pdbx_seq_one_letter_code
_entity_poly.pdbx_strand_id
1 'polypeptide(L)'
;MAKGLKSMIRLNEWKVDQKRRVLGEKLSEIGALEDGLVALEDELLREQSTAQQSPHEAGLFYGAYANGVINRRDRFKTDIENMEEQIVAAREDLNVAYRELKKFEIIHKQREKREREELDKKQQQQLEELGLDNHRRRHEQ
;
A
#
# COMPACT_ATOMS: atom_id res chain seq x y z
N MET A 1 16.50 23.72 11.70
CA MET A 1 16.01 23.30 10.36
C MET A 1 15.96 21.78 10.13
N ALA A 2 16.89 20.95 10.63
CA ALA A 2 16.85 19.49 10.46
C ALA A 2 15.59 18.79 11.05
N LYS A 3 15.05 19.34 12.15
CA LYS A 3 13.82 18.85 12.82
C LYS A 3 12.57 18.92 11.92
N GLY A 4 12.54 19.85 10.95
CA GLY A 4 11.44 19.98 10.00
C GLY A 4 11.41 18.85 8.97
N LEU A 5 12.58 18.47 8.43
CA LEU A 5 12.68 17.41 7.41
C LEU A 5 12.33 16.03 7.98
N LYS A 6 12.82 15.68 9.18
CA LYS A 6 12.43 14.45 9.87
C LYS A 6 10.94 14.38 10.19
N SER A 7 10.31 15.53 10.45
CA SER A 7 8.85 15.59 10.67
C SER A 7 8.07 15.42 9.37
N MET A 8 8.58 15.95 8.26
CA MET A 8 8.01 15.75 6.93
C MET A 8 8.11 14.29 6.47
N ILE A 9 9.23 13.60 6.75
CA ILE A 9 9.36 12.17 6.48
C ILE A 9 8.28 11.38 7.23
N ARG A 10 8.15 11.58 8.54
CA ARG A 10 7.11 10.91 9.36
C ARG A 10 5.69 11.16 8.86
N LEU A 11 5.40 12.39 8.43
CA LEU A 11 4.10 12.71 7.83
C LEU A 11 3.85 11.90 6.55
N ASN A 12 4.87 11.77 5.69
CA ASN A 12 4.75 11.00 4.44
C ASN A 12 4.72 9.49 4.67
N GLU A 13 5.43 8.97 5.67
CA GLU A 13 5.30 7.57 6.11
C GLU A 13 3.86 7.29 6.54
N TRP A 14 3.29 8.17 7.37
CA TRP A 14 1.88 8.05 7.77
C TRP A 14 0.93 8.10 6.58
N LYS A 15 1.14 8.99 5.60
CA LYS A 15 0.33 9.04 4.37
C LYS A 15 0.41 7.72 3.59
N VAL A 16 1.61 7.15 3.44
CA VAL A 16 1.81 5.86 2.77
C VAL A 16 1.02 4.77 3.50
N ASP A 17 1.09 4.73 4.82
CA ASP A 17 0.34 3.75 5.61
C ASP A 17 -1.18 3.93 5.51
N GLN A 18 -1.68 5.17 5.45
CA GLN A 18 -3.09 5.42 5.17
C GLN A 18 -3.50 4.89 3.79
N LYS A 19 -2.72 5.17 2.74
CA LYS A 19 -3.01 4.69 1.38
C LYS A 19 -2.94 3.16 1.28
N ARG A 20 -1.99 2.53 1.98
CA ARG A 20 -1.93 1.06 2.12
C ARG A 20 -3.19 0.50 2.77
N ARG A 21 -3.67 1.14 3.83
CA ARG A 21 -4.87 0.68 4.54
C ARG A 21 -6.11 0.75 3.65
N VAL A 22 -6.28 1.85 2.92
CA VAL A 22 -7.36 2.01 1.93
C VAL A 22 -7.27 0.93 0.83
N LEU A 23 -6.07 0.65 0.31
CA LEU A 23 -5.89 -0.42 -0.67
C LEU A 23 -6.24 -1.80 -0.06
N GLY A 24 -5.83 -2.06 1.17
CA GLY A 24 -6.15 -3.29 1.88
C GLY A 24 -7.65 -3.49 2.11
N GLU A 25 -8.37 -2.43 2.47
CA GLU A 25 -9.83 -2.45 2.61
C GLU A 25 -10.52 -2.82 1.29
N LYS A 26 -10.10 -2.20 0.17
CA LYS A 26 -10.64 -2.53 -1.16
C LYS A 26 -10.34 -3.97 -1.60
N LEU A 27 -9.12 -4.44 -1.31
CA LEU A 27 -8.73 -5.84 -1.60
C LEU A 27 -9.54 -6.84 -0.74
N SER A 28 -9.93 -6.46 0.48
CA SER A 28 -10.82 -7.27 1.30
C SER A 28 -12.25 -7.25 0.75
N GLU A 29 -12.71 -6.11 0.25
CA GLU A 29 -14.06 -5.94 -0.28
C GLU A 29 -14.25 -6.74 -1.58
N ILE A 30 -13.29 -6.70 -2.52
CA ILE A 30 -13.35 -7.53 -3.73
C ILE A 30 -13.35 -9.02 -3.39
N GLY A 31 -12.54 -9.47 -2.42
CA GLY A 31 -12.53 -10.86 -1.99
C GLY A 31 -13.88 -11.30 -1.43
N ALA A 32 -14.56 -10.43 -0.68
CA ALA A 32 -15.92 -10.71 -0.18
C ALA A 32 -16.96 -10.80 -1.31
N LEU A 33 -16.82 -10.01 -2.38
CA LEU A 33 -17.68 -10.09 -3.57
C LEU A 33 -17.44 -11.41 -4.34
N GLU A 34 -16.18 -11.81 -4.51
CA GLU A 34 -15.79 -13.07 -5.15
C GLU A 34 -16.32 -14.28 -4.35
N ASP A 35 -16.14 -14.28 -3.03
CA ASP A 35 -16.69 -15.31 -2.13
C ASP A 35 -18.22 -15.36 -2.21
N GLY A 36 -18.87 -14.20 -2.26
CA GLY A 36 -20.32 -14.09 -2.42
C GLY A 36 -20.82 -14.66 -3.75
N LEU A 37 -20.07 -14.49 -4.83
CA LEU A 37 -20.36 -15.07 -6.14
C LEU A 37 -20.24 -16.60 -6.10
N VAL A 38 -19.18 -17.14 -5.50
CA VAL A 38 -19.02 -18.60 -5.34
C VAL A 38 -20.15 -19.18 -4.50
N ALA A 39 -20.50 -18.53 -3.39
CA ALA A 39 -21.61 -18.98 -2.54
C ALA A 39 -22.96 -18.99 -3.27
N LEU A 40 -23.19 -18.01 -4.16
CA LEU A 40 -24.38 -17.96 -5.02
C LEU A 40 -24.41 -19.11 -6.04
N GLU A 41 -23.26 -19.51 -6.57
CA GLU A 41 -23.14 -20.65 -7.49
C GLU A 41 -23.44 -21.97 -6.79
N ASP A 42 -22.92 -22.15 -5.58
CA ASP A 42 -23.22 -23.31 -4.74
C ASP A 42 -24.70 -23.36 -4.34
N GLU A 43 -25.30 -22.21 -4.04
CA GLU A 43 -26.74 -22.08 -3.76
C GLU A 43 -27.57 -22.52 -4.98
N LEU A 44 -27.20 -22.06 -6.18
CA LEU A 44 -27.87 -22.43 -7.42
C LEU A 44 -27.84 -23.95 -7.67
N LEU A 45 -26.71 -24.60 -7.45
CA LEU A 45 -26.59 -26.06 -7.64
C LEU A 45 -27.48 -26.85 -6.67
N ARG A 46 -27.59 -26.40 -5.42
CA ARG A 46 -28.50 -27.02 -4.44
C ARG A 46 -29.95 -26.85 -4.86
N GLU A 47 -30.36 -25.64 -5.24
CA GLU A 47 -31.72 -25.36 -5.70
C GLU A 47 -32.08 -26.11 -6.97
N GLN A 48 -31.13 -26.26 -7.90
CA GLN A 48 -31.32 -27.07 -9.09
C GLN A 48 -31.57 -28.54 -8.73
N SER A 49 -30.80 -29.09 -7.79
CA SER A 49 -31.00 -30.48 -7.33
C SER A 49 -32.37 -30.66 -6.67
N THR A 50 -32.79 -29.75 -5.79
CA THR A 50 -34.11 -29.77 -5.15
C THR A 50 -35.24 -29.70 -6.19
N ALA A 51 -35.11 -28.82 -7.18
CA ALA A 51 -36.09 -28.68 -8.26
C ALA A 51 -36.20 -29.97 -9.10
N GLN A 52 -35.09 -30.66 -9.35
CA GLN A 52 -35.08 -31.96 -10.04
C GLN A 52 -35.69 -33.08 -9.21
N GLN A 53 -35.47 -33.07 -7.90
CA GLN A 53 -36.03 -34.08 -6.97
C GLN A 53 -37.53 -33.90 -6.75
N SER A 54 -38.05 -32.67 -6.84
CA SER A 54 -39.48 -32.34 -6.67
C SER A 54 -40.04 -31.52 -7.84
N PRO A 55 -40.20 -32.11 -9.04
CA PRO A 55 -40.57 -31.36 -10.25
C PRO A 55 -41.93 -30.66 -10.18
N HIS A 56 -42.90 -31.27 -9.48
CA HIS A 56 -44.28 -30.75 -9.38
C HIS A 56 -44.48 -29.71 -8.27
N GLU A 57 -43.50 -29.52 -7.39
CA GLU A 57 -43.54 -28.55 -6.30
C GLU A 57 -42.46 -27.49 -6.53
N ALA A 58 -41.20 -27.82 -6.22
CA ALA A 58 -40.05 -26.93 -6.37
C ALA A 58 -39.72 -26.60 -7.83
N GLY A 59 -39.87 -27.57 -8.74
CA GLY A 59 -39.59 -27.40 -10.17
C GLY A 59 -40.40 -26.28 -10.84
N LEU A 60 -41.65 -26.05 -10.39
CA LEU A 60 -42.52 -25.00 -10.93
C LEU A 60 -41.98 -23.59 -10.68
N PHE A 61 -41.31 -23.36 -9.54
CA PHE A 61 -40.79 -22.05 -9.15
C PHE A 61 -39.34 -21.82 -9.57
N TYR A 62 -38.62 -22.88 -9.95
CA TYR A 62 -37.20 -22.83 -10.27
C TYR A 62 -36.85 -21.84 -11.39
N GLY A 63 -37.70 -21.70 -12.42
CA GLY A 63 -37.45 -20.75 -13.51
C GLY A 63 -37.39 -19.29 -13.03
N ALA A 64 -38.29 -18.89 -12.13
CA ALA A 64 -38.29 -17.55 -11.54
C ALA A 64 -37.06 -17.34 -10.63
N TYR A 65 -36.71 -18.36 -9.85
CA TYR A 65 -35.51 -18.35 -9.02
C TYR A 65 -34.23 -18.20 -9.86
N ALA A 66 -34.07 -19.00 -10.91
CA ALA A 66 -32.90 -18.97 -11.79
C ALA A 66 -32.72 -17.59 -12.45
N ASN A 67 -33.81 -16.95 -12.90
CA ASN A 67 -33.76 -15.58 -13.41
C ASN A 67 -33.29 -14.57 -12.34
N GLY A 68 -33.73 -14.74 -11.09
CA GLY A 68 -33.25 -13.95 -9.96
C GLY A 68 -31.75 -14.13 -9.71
N VAL A 69 -31.25 -15.36 -9.80
CA VAL A 69 -29.82 -15.69 -9.66
C VAL A 69 -28.98 -15.06 -10.78
N ILE A 70 -29.46 -15.10 -12.03
CA ILE A 70 -28.78 -14.44 -13.16
C ILE A 70 -28.60 -12.94 -12.86
N ASN A 71 -29.68 -12.26 -12.45
CA ASN A 71 -29.61 -10.84 -12.11
C ASN A 71 -28.66 -10.55 -10.94
N ARG A 72 -28.61 -11.42 -9.92
CA ARG A 72 -27.67 -11.28 -8.79
C ARG A 72 -26.22 -11.49 -9.26
N ARG A 73 -25.97 -12.49 -10.10
CA ARG A 73 -24.64 -12.77 -10.67
C ARG A 73 -24.13 -11.60 -11.50
N ASP A 74 -24.98 -11.01 -12.34
CA ASP A 74 -24.58 -9.87 -13.16
C ASP A 74 -24.24 -8.65 -12.29
N ARG A 75 -24.98 -8.42 -11.20
CA ARG A 75 -24.63 -7.39 -10.21
C ARG A 75 -23.27 -7.65 -9.56
N PHE A 76 -23.02 -8.87 -9.07
CA PHE A 76 -21.71 -9.23 -8.50
C PHE A 76 -20.57 -8.96 -9.48
N LYS A 77 -20.74 -9.33 -10.76
CA LYS A 77 -19.72 -9.09 -11.78
C LYS A 77 -19.47 -7.60 -11.98
N THR A 78 -20.52 -6.80 -12.14
CA THR A 78 -20.39 -5.34 -12.26
C THR A 78 -19.74 -4.72 -11.02
N ASP A 79 -20.10 -5.17 -9.82
CA ASP A 79 -19.51 -4.68 -8.57
C ASP A 79 -18.03 -5.06 -8.47
N ILE A 80 -17.64 -6.27 -8.89
CA ILE A 80 -16.24 -6.72 -8.98
C ILE A 80 -15.47 -5.85 -9.96
N GLU A 81 -15.96 -5.67 -11.19
CA GLU A 81 -15.31 -4.84 -12.22
C GLU A 81 -15.09 -3.40 -11.71
N ASN A 82 -16.11 -2.80 -11.09
CA ASN A 82 -16.00 -1.48 -10.48
C ASN A 82 -14.98 -1.43 -9.33
N MET A 83 -14.88 -2.51 -8.54
CA MET A 83 -13.90 -2.61 -7.45
C MET A 83 -12.48 -2.77 -7.98
N GLU A 84 -12.27 -3.54 -9.04
CA GLU A 84 -10.97 -3.69 -9.71
C GLU A 84 -10.44 -2.34 -10.19
N GLU A 85 -11.28 -1.52 -10.83
CA GLU A 85 -10.91 -0.15 -11.25
C GLU A 85 -10.49 0.70 -10.04
N GLN A 86 -11.24 0.62 -8.94
CA GLN A 86 -10.92 1.34 -7.70
C GLN A 86 -9.62 0.85 -7.05
N ILE A 87 -9.31 -0.45 -7.14
CA ILE A 87 -8.05 -1.03 -6.66
C ILE A 87 -6.89 -0.51 -7.49
N VAL A 88 -7.04 -0.43 -8.82
CA VAL A 88 -6.01 0.15 -9.70
C VAL A 88 -5.74 1.61 -9.31
N ALA A 89 -6.79 2.41 -9.12
CA ALA A 89 -6.65 3.80 -8.67
C ALA A 89 -5.97 3.91 -7.29
N ALA A 90 -6.38 3.07 -6.32
CA ALA A 90 -5.78 3.06 -4.99
C ALA A 90 -4.30 2.62 -4.99
N ARG A 91 -3.91 1.70 -5.89
CA ARG A 91 -2.51 1.33 -6.10
C ARG A 91 -1.69 2.49 -6.64
N GLU A 92 -2.21 3.25 -7.60
CA GLU A 92 -1.49 4.41 -8.13
C GLU A 92 -1.35 5.51 -7.06
N ASP A 93 -2.41 5.78 -6.29
CA ASP A 93 -2.36 6.68 -5.14
C ASP A 93 -1.26 6.30 -4.13
N LEU A 94 -1.13 5.00 -3.84
CA LEU A 94 -0.08 4.47 -2.99
C LEU A 94 1.31 4.68 -3.61
N ASN A 95 1.46 4.41 -4.91
CA ASN A 95 2.71 4.64 -5.63
C ASN A 95 3.13 6.12 -5.62
N VAL A 96 2.18 7.04 -5.77
CA VAL A 96 2.41 8.48 -5.66
C VAL A 96 2.91 8.83 -4.26
N ALA A 97 2.24 8.36 -3.21
CA ALA A 97 2.66 8.61 -1.82
C ALA A 97 4.08 8.08 -1.54
N TYR A 98 4.42 6.91 -2.09
CA TYR A 98 5.77 6.36 -1.98
C TYR A 98 6.84 7.20 -2.66
N ARG A 99 6.56 7.70 -3.87
CA ARG A 99 7.48 8.59 -4.58
C ARG A 99 7.72 9.88 -3.79
N GLU A 100 6.67 10.42 -3.18
CA GLU A 100 6.77 11.61 -2.31
C GLU A 100 7.64 11.32 -1.08
N LEU A 101 7.38 10.23 -0.35
CA LEU A 101 8.21 9.79 0.77
C LEU A 101 9.68 9.64 0.35
N LYS A 102 9.94 8.97 -0.77
CA LYS A 102 11.29 8.67 -1.22
C LYS A 102 12.09 9.92 -1.53
N LYS A 103 11.44 10.95 -2.10
CA LYS A 103 12.05 12.25 -2.33
C LYS A 103 12.57 12.87 -1.04
N PHE A 104 11.78 12.86 0.03
CA PHE A 104 12.20 13.41 1.32
C PHE A 104 13.32 12.60 1.98
N GLU A 105 13.27 11.27 1.90
CA GLU A 105 14.35 10.40 2.39
C GLU A 105 15.69 10.69 1.70
N ILE A 106 15.68 10.86 0.37
CA ILE A 106 16.89 11.16 -0.41
C ILE A 106 17.47 12.51 0.01
N ILE A 107 16.63 13.55 0.13
CA ILE A 107 17.07 14.88 0.59
C ILE A 107 17.69 14.78 1.99
N HIS A 108 17.07 14.01 2.89
CA HIS A 108 17.59 13.82 4.24
C HIS A 108 18.95 13.12 4.24
N LYS A 109 19.08 12.02 3.48
CA LYS A 109 20.34 11.28 3.36
C LYS A 109 21.47 12.14 2.78
N GLN A 110 21.18 12.95 1.76
CA GLN A 110 22.16 13.88 1.19
C GLN A 110 22.60 14.94 2.19
N ARG A 111 21.67 15.44 3.01
CA ARG A 111 21.97 16.41 4.06
C ARG A 111 22.84 15.79 5.15
N GLU A 112 22.49 14.61 5.67
CA GLU A 112 23.29 13.91 6.68
C GLU A 112 24.70 13.61 6.17
N LYS A 113 24.83 13.22 4.90
CA LYS A 113 26.13 13.01 4.26
C LYS A 113 26.96 14.30 4.26
N ARG A 114 26.39 15.44 3.84
CA ARG A 114 27.10 16.73 3.85
C ARG A 114 27.48 17.16 5.26
N GLU A 115 26.58 17.00 6.23
CA GLU A 115 26.85 17.35 7.63
C GLU A 115 27.98 16.49 8.22
N ARG A 116 28.05 15.20 7.87
CA ARG A 116 29.17 14.32 8.25
C ARG A 116 30.48 14.72 7.58
N GLU A 117 30.47 14.95 6.26
CA GLU A 117 31.67 15.37 5.51
C GLU A 117 32.25 16.69 6.06
N GLU A 118 31.40 17.65 6.43
CA GLU A 118 31.84 18.91 7.03
C GLU A 118 32.40 18.73 8.45
N LEU A 119 31.86 17.80 9.23
CA LEU A 119 32.40 17.45 10.54
C LEU A 119 33.77 16.78 10.40
N ASP A 120 33.89 15.81 9.50
CA ASP A 120 35.13 15.06 9.25
C ASP A 120 36.24 16.01 8.76
N LYS A 121 35.92 16.95 7.86
CA LYS A 121 36.87 18.00 7.43
C LYS A 121 37.34 18.88 8.58
N LYS A 122 36.43 19.32 9.46
CA LYS A 122 36.80 20.15 10.63
C LYS A 122 37.68 19.38 11.60
N GLN A 123 37.37 18.11 11.86
CA GLN A 123 38.18 17.25 12.72
C GLN A 123 39.58 17.02 12.11
N GLN A 124 39.65 16.77 10.80
CA GLN A 124 40.91 16.61 10.09
C GLN A 124 41.78 17.86 10.18
N GLN A 125 41.22 19.06 9.95
CA GLN A 125 41.93 20.33 10.08
C GLN A 125 42.49 20.54 11.49
N GLN A 126 41.71 20.22 12.53
CA GLN A 126 42.15 20.31 13.93
C GLN A 126 43.31 19.34 14.23
N LEU A 127 43.25 18.11 13.71
CA LEU A 127 44.32 17.13 13.88
C LEU A 127 45.61 17.56 13.17
N GLU A 128 45.50 18.14 11.97
CA GLU A 128 46.63 18.68 11.21
C GLU A 128 47.30 19.84 11.95
N GLU A 129 46.52 20.77 12.50
CA GLU A 129 47.01 21.90 13.31
C GLU A 129 47.78 21.41 14.54
N LEU A 130 47.22 20.46 15.29
CA LEU A 130 47.89 19.83 16.44
C LEU A 130 49.18 19.10 16.04
N GLY A 131 49.19 18.47 14.86
CA GLY A 131 50.37 17.80 14.30
C GLY A 131 51.51 18.79 14.00
N LEU A 132 51.19 19.92 13.36
CA LEU A 132 52.13 20.99 13.07
C LEU A 132 52.70 21.62 14.35
N ASP A 133 51.85 21.88 15.35
CA ASP A 133 52.28 22.45 16.64
C ASP A 133 53.18 21.50 17.43
N ASN A 134 52.91 20.19 17.41
CA ASN A 134 53.77 19.20 18.02
C ASN A 134 55.12 19.08 17.29
N HIS A 135 55.12 19.18 15.96
CA HIS A 135 56.35 19.16 15.16
C HIS A 135 57.22 20.38 15.45
N ARG A 136 56.63 21.60 15.50
CA ARG A 136 57.35 22.83 15.86
C ARG A 136 58.00 22.73 17.24
N ARG A 137 57.24 22.29 18.25
CA ARG A 137 57.75 22.13 19.62
C ARG A 137 58.92 21.15 19.74
N ARG A 138 58.98 20.12 18.89
CA ARG A 138 60.11 19.17 18.86
C ARG A 138 61.35 19.69 18.16
N HIS A 139 61.22 20.69 17.28
CA HIS A 139 62.35 21.27 16.54
C HIS A 139 62.99 22.47 17.25
N GLU A 140 62.30 23.07 18.23
CA GLU A 140 62.80 24.17 19.06
C GLU A 140 63.52 23.70 20.35
N GLN A 141 63.56 22.38 20.60
CA GLN A 141 64.33 21.74 21.68
C GLN A 141 65.59 21.09 21.13
#